data_AF-A0AAE1BBV2-F1
#
_entry.id   AF-A0AAE1BBV2-F1
#
_cell.length_a   1.000
_cell.length_b   1.000
_cell.length_c   1.000
_cell.angle_alpha   90.00
_cell.angle_beta   90.00
_cell.angle_gamma   90.00
#
_symmetry.space_group_name_H-M   'P 1'
#
loop_
_entity.id
_entity.type
_entity.pdbx_description
1 polymer ?
#
loop_
_entity_poly.entity_id
_entity_poly.type
_entity_poly.pdbx_seq_one_letter_code
_entity_poly.pdbx_strand_id
1 'polypeptide(L)'
;MILLRVLLTGTSPKIEDTQLKQLCTTDFPLFLKVFTGYPQHHRHLAKIAKEKMSFSKVVIILGSWLFINIASAADTSTTKTPADYCSKVSCPEYTVLEKTDDWELRRYEASKWISSNPKTAVYTDVSEGQMLQDLFLYLLGRNADNTKLNGTTPLVTKIIPGPTPDSESDMVMSMMLPPDTWDNPIAPTDPTVTIQDIPATDIYVRSFDDHAQQAEYMDNFAQLSEDLTASGLSFDDTFFYAALYERTWRISTRYQEVWVVKN
;
A
#
# COMPACT_ATOMS: atom_id res chain seq x y z
N MET A 1 -3.34 33.01 -9.82
CA MET A 1 -2.66 34.02 -8.98
C MET A 1 -3.42 34.46 -7.71
N ILE A 2 -4.71 34.12 -7.50
CA ILE A 2 -5.44 34.54 -6.28
C ILE A 2 -5.27 33.55 -5.11
N LEU A 3 -5.28 32.22 -5.36
CA LEU A 3 -5.01 31.19 -4.33
C LEU A 3 -3.67 31.41 -3.60
N LEU A 4 -2.65 31.89 -4.31
CA LEU A 4 -1.31 32.14 -3.75
C LEU A 4 -1.25 33.33 -2.78
N ARG A 5 -2.28 34.19 -2.72
CA ARG A 5 -2.38 35.28 -1.72
C ARG A 5 -3.08 34.85 -0.44
N VAL A 6 -4.08 33.96 -0.51
CA VAL A 6 -4.84 33.51 0.68
C VAL A 6 -3.95 32.76 1.66
N LEU A 7 -3.01 31.95 1.15
CA LEU A 7 -2.03 31.19 1.95
C LEU A 7 -0.95 32.05 2.64
N LEU A 8 -0.84 33.35 2.32
CA LEU A 8 0.22 34.23 2.85
C LEU A 8 -0.25 35.31 3.83
N THR A 9 -1.56 35.53 4.01
CA THR A 9 -2.07 36.69 4.80
C THR A 9 -3.12 36.37 5.86
N GLY A 10 -3.40 35.09 6.14
CA GLY A 10 -4.12 34.64 7.36
C GLY A 10 -5.52 35.21 7.61
N THR A 11 -6.19 35.77 6.58
CA THR A 11 -7.50 36.42 6.71
C THR A 11 -8.41 36.04 5.54
N SER A 12 -9.66 35.72 5.86
CA SER A 12 -10.64 35.18 4.89
C SER A 12 -11.66 36.24 4.46
N PRO A 13 -11.76 36.56 3.16
CA PRO A 13 -12.92 37.22 2.59
C PRO A 13 -13.90 36.19 1.99
N LYS A 14 -15.21 36.42 2.20
CA LYS A 14 -16.26 35.63 1.55
C LYS A 14 -16.16 35.76 0.02
N ILE A 15 -16.22 34.63 -0.70
CA ILE A 15 -16.24 34.58 -2.16
C ILE A 15 -17.62 34.08 -2.60
N GLU A 16 -18.27 34.80 -3.52
CA GLU A 16 -19.58 34.43 -4.07
C GLU A 16 -19.48 33.28 -5.10
N ASP A 17 -20.54 32.46 -5.13
CA ASP A 17 -20.65 31.16 -5.83
C ASP A 17 -20.31 31.18 -7.33
N THR A 18 -20.37 32.34 -7.97
CA THR A 18 -20.15 32.47 -9.42
C THR A 18 -18.68 32.33 -9.82
N GLN A 19 -17.73 32.67 -8.93
CA GLN A 19 -16.29 32.52 -9.19
C GLN A 19 -15.81 31.06 -9.02
N LEU A 20 -16.47 30.28 -8.16
CA LEU A 20 -16.12 28.88 -7.88
C LEU A 20 -16.27 27.96 -9.11
N LYS A 21 -17.24 28.22 -9.98
CA LYS A 21 -17.52 27.37 -11.15
C LYS A 21 -16.44 27.43 -12.24
N GLN A 22 -15.65 28.51 -12.31
CA GLN A 22 -14.63 28.67 -13.35
C GLN A 22 -13.27 28.04 -12.96
N LEU A 23 -13.04 27.75 -11.67
CA LEU A 23 -11.86 27.02 -11.18
C LEU A 23 -11.94 25.49 -11.35
N CYS A 24 -13.14 24.93 -11.56
CA CYS A 24 -13.36 23.46 -11.57
C CYS A 24 -13.24 22.78 -12.94
N THR A 25 -12.73 23.44 -13.99
CA THR A 25 -12.74 22.89 -15.37
C THR A 25 -11.36 22.65 -16.00
N THR A 26 -10.27 23.07 -15.34
CA THR A 26 -8.89 22.74 -15.76
C THR A 26 -8.03 22.47 -14.53
N ASP A 27 -7.46 21.27 -14.47
CA ASP A 27 -6.43 20.82 -13.52
C ASP A 27 -6.72 21.02 -12.01
N PHE A 28 -7.74 20.34 -11.46
CA PHE A 28 -7.67 19.72 -10.11
C PHE A 28 -8.89 18.80 -9.79
N PRO A 29 -8.85 17.49 -10.08
CA PRO A 29 -9.90 16.57 -9.64
C PRO A 29 -9.39 15.27 -8.99
N LEU A 30 -8.40 15.35 -8.08
CA LEU A 30 -8.01 14.19 -7.24
C LEU A 30 -8.02 14.51 -5.73
N PHE A 31 -7.60 15.72 -5.33
CA PHE A 31 -7.39 16.06 -3.92
C PHE A 31 -8.67 16.10 -3.06
N LEU A 32 -9.84 16.40 -3.64
CA LEU A 32 -11.11 16.43 -2.87
C LEU A 32 -11.82 15.07 -2.73
N LYS A 33 -11.51 14.07 -3.56
CA LYS A 33 -12.18 12.75 -3.46
C LYS A 33 -11.71 11.91 -2.28
N VAL A 34 -10.55 12.23 -1.72
CA VAL A 34 -10.03 11.62 -0.48
C VAL A 34 -10.81 12.12 0.75
N PHE A 35 -11.35 13.34 0.72
CA PHE A 35 -11.94 14.00 1.90
C PHE A 35 -13.47 13.96 2.00
N THR A 36 -14.19 13.41 1.01
CA THR A 36 -15.67 13.29 1.05
C THR A 36 -16.14 11.88 0.67
N GLY A 37 -15.81 10.90 1.53
CA GLY A 37 -16.05 9.48 1.26
C GLY A 37 -16.49 8.63 2.46
N TYR A 38 -17.08 9.22 3.51
CA TYR A 38 -17.49 8.44 4.70
C TYR A 38 -18.87 8.81 5.25
N PRO A 39 -19.90 7.98 5.00
CA PRO A 39 -21.08 7.88 5.83
C PRO A 39 -21.14 6.52 6.56
N GLN A 40 -21.03 6.60 7.88
CA GLN A 40 -21.38 5.58 8.88
C GLN A 40 -22.50 4.61 8.46
N HIS A 41 -22.23 3.29 8.41
CA HIS A 41 -23.29 2.27 8.49
C HIS A 41 -22.81 0.93 9.07
N HIS A 42 -22.63 0.86 10.39
CA HIS A 42 -22.79 -0.42 11.10
C HIS A 42 -24.28 -0.70 11.36
N ARG A 43 -24.61 -2.00 11.50
CA ARG A 43 -25.95 -2.60 11.72
C ARG A 43 -26.86 -2.69 10.48
N HIS A 44 -26.71 -3.78 9.72
CA HIS A 44 -27.90 -4.58 9.33
C HIS A 44 -27.64 -6.03 8.86
N LEU A 45 -26.39 -6.44 8.60
CA LEU A 45 -26.05 -7.77 8.04
C LEU A 45 -26.14 -8.96 9.02
N ALA A 46 -26.76 -8.80 10.19
CA ALA A 46 -27.09 -9.91 11.10
C ALA A 46 -28.52 -10.47 10.91
N LYS A 47 -29.28 -9.99 9.91
CA LYS A 47 -30.72 -10.30 9.76
C LYS A 47 -31.11 -11.08 8.49
N ILE A 48 -30.14 -11.49 7.65
CA ILE A 48 -30.40 -12.26 6.42
C ILE A 48 -30.01 -13.75 6.58
N ALA A 49 -29.19 -14.11 7.57
CA ALA A 49 -28.77 -15.50 7.82
C ALA A 49 -29.78 -16.36 8.62
N LYS A 50 -31.03 -15.90 8.83
CA LYS A 50 -31.96 -16.58 9.75
C LYS A 50 -33.45 -16.47 9.40
N GLU A 51 -33.83 -16.74 8.15
CA GLU A 51 -35.21 -17.16 7.85
C GLU A 51 -35.34 -17.92 6.50
N LYS A 52 -36.24 -18.90 6.47
CA LYS A 52 -36.76 -19.63 5.28
C LYS A 52 -35.83 -20.64 4.56
N MET A 53 -35.31 -21.60 5.32
CA MET A 53 -35.13 -22.97 4.79
C MET A 53 -36.36 -23.82 5.12
N SER A 54 -37.43 -23.69 4.32
CA SER A 54 -38.56 -24.64 4.27
C SER A 54 -39.49 -24.28 3.11
N PHE A 55 -39.56 -25.14 2.09
CA PHE A 55 -40.81 -25.61 1.47
C PHE A 55 -40.52 -26.80 0.54
N SER A 56 -41.44 -27.76 0.46
CA SER A 56 -41.21 -29.10 -0.09
C SER A 56 -41.54 -29.28 -1.58
N LYS A 57 -40.74 -30.11 -2.26
CA LYS A 57 -41.12 -31.12 -3.27
C LYS A 57 -42.15 -30.75 -4.37
N VAL A 58 -41.67 -30.24 -5.51
CA VAL A 58 -42.28 -30.30 -6.86
C VAL A 58 -41.11 -30.22 -7.89
N VAL A 59 -40.94 -31.02 -8.95
CA VAL A 59 -41.45 -32.36 -9.35
C VAL A 59 -40.37 -33.04 -10.25
N ILE A 60 -40.41 -34.36 -10.45
CA ILE A 60 -39.51 -35.11 -11.37
C ILE A 60 -40.14 -35.21 -12.76
N ILE A 61 -39.46 -34.75 -13.83
CA ILE A 61 -39.69 -35.23 -15.21
C ILE A 61 -38.33 -35.47 -15.92
N LEU A 62 -38.31 -36.53 -16.73
CA LEU A 62 -37.14 -37.18 -17.33
C LEU A 62 -36.59 -36.47 -18.58
N GLY A 63 -35.27 -36.59 -18.76
CA GLY A 63 -34.71 -37.03 -20.04
C GLY A 63 -34.46 -36.00 -21.14
N SER A 64 -33.22 -35.52 -21.21
CA SER A 64 -32.47 -35.47 -22.47
C SER A 64 -30.97 -35.33 -22.22
N TRP A 65 -30.17 -36.03 -23.02
CA TRP A 65 -28.72 -35.89 -23.02
C TRP A 65 -28.33 -34.54 -23.60
N LEU A 66 -27.81 -33.66 -22.76
CA LEU A 66 -26.92 -32.61 -23.21
C LEU A 66 -25.70 -32.60 -22.29
N PHE A 67 -24.68 -33.36 -22.68
CA PHE A 67 -23.33 -33.14 -22.17
C PHE A 67 -22.86 -31.78 -22.68
N ILE A 68 -23.28 -30.72 -21.98
CA ILE A 68 -22.60 -29.43 -22.06
C ILE A 68 -21.20 -29.71 -21.54
N ASN A 69 -20.23 -29.80 -22.45
CA ASN A 69 -18.85 -29.61 -22.10
C ASN A 69 -18.75 -28.18 -21.58
N ILE A 70 -18.89 -28.01 -20.28
CA ILE A 70 -18.38 -26.84 -19.59
C ILE A 70 -16.86 -27.01 -19.69
N ALA A 71 -16.31 -26.55 -20.82
CA ALA A 71 -14.92 -26.18 -20.85
C ALA A 71 -14.75 -25.20 -19.69
N SER A 72 -14.05 -25.64 -18.65
CA SER A 72 -13.63 -24.72 -17.60
C SER A 72 -12.83 -23.64 -18.32
N ALA A 73 -13.43 -22.45 -18.44
CA ALA A 73 -12.64 -21.27 -18.71
C ALA A 73 -11.72 -21.18 -17.50
N ALA A 74 -10.47 -21.58 -17.69
CA ALA A 74 -9.43 -21.23 -16.75
C ALA A 74 -9.45 -19.70 -16.72
N ASP A 75 -9.96 -19.13 -15.62
CA ASP A 75 -9.74 -17.74 -15.32
C ASP A 75 -8.23 -17.58 -15.19
N THR A 76 -7.59 -17.15 -16.28
CA THR A 76 -6.25 -16.60 -16.24
C THR A 76 -6.36 -15.24 -15.54
N SER A 77 -6.59 -15.28 -14.22
CA SER A 77 -6.15 -14.21 -13.35
C SER A 77 -4.68 -14.03 -13.66
N THR A 78 -4.36 -12.91 -14.30
CA THR A 78 -2.98 -12.58 -14.63
C THR A 78 -2.38 -12.10 -13.33
N THR A 79 -1.90 -13.05 -12.52
CA THR A 79 -1.19 -12.77 -11.27
C THR A 79 -0.06 -11.82 -11.60
N LYS A 80 -0.12 -10.62 -11.02
CA LYS A 80 0.88 -9.61 -11.32
C LYS A 80 2.15 -9.97 -10.57
N THR A 81 3.28 -9.55 -11.13
CA THR A 81 4.59 -9.78 -10.53
C THR A 81 5.27 -8.44 -10.24
N PRO A 82 6.29 -8.37 -9.36
CA PRO A 82 7.07 -7.14 -9.16
C PRO A 82 7.59 -6.59 -10.49
N ALA A 83 8.05 -7.47 -11.39
CA ALA A 83 8.55 -7.12 -12.71
C ALA A 83 7.56 -6.29 -13.56
N ASP A 84 6.25 -6.53 -13.45
CA ASP A 84 5.23 -5.76 -14.17
C ASP A 84 5.19 -4.28 -13.74
N TYR A 85 5.48 -4.01 -12.46
CA TYR A 85 5.57 -2.67 -11.91
C TYR A 85 6.95 -2.05 -12.20
N CYS A 86 8.02 -2.81 -11.96
CA CYS A 86 9.41 -2.38 -12.15
C CYS A 86 9.78 -2.11 -13.61
N SER A 87 9.00 -2.63 -14.58
CA SER A 87 9.17 -2.35 -16.02
C SER A 87 9.07 -0.87 -16.42
N LYS A 88 8.56 0.02 -15.55
CA LYS A 88 8.32 1.45 -15.87
C LYS A 88 8.70 2.43 -14.77
N VAL A 89 9.03 1.94 -13.58
CA VAL A 89 9.28 2.71 -12.36
C VAL A 89 10.45 2.02 -11.66
N SER A 90 11.42 2.77 -11.16
CA SER A 90 12.58 2.19 -10.47
C SER A 90 12.14 1.39 -9.24
N CYS A 91 12.73 0.21 -9.07
CA CYS A 91 12.53 -0.67 -7.92
C CYS A 91 13.87 -0.96 -7.22
N PRO A 92 13.83 -1.38 -5.95
CA PRO A 92 14.98 -1.99 -5.29
C PRO A 92 15.44 -3.22 -6.08
N GLU A 93 16.74 -3.28 -6.39
CA GLU A 93 17.31 -4.45 -7.06
C GLU A 93 17.44 -5.62 -6.07
N TYR A 94 17.11 -6.83 -6.53
CA TYR A 94 17.25 -8.04 -5.73
C TYR A 94 17.54 -9.28 -6.56
N THR A 95 18.16 -10.28 -5.92
CA THR A 95 18.33 -11.63 -6.44
C THR A 95 17.49 -12.62 -5.62
N VAL A 96 16.71 -13.48 -6.27
CA VAL A 96 16.00 -14.58 -5.59
C VAL A 96 17.02 -15.68 -5.27
N LEU A 97 17.19 -15.98 -3.98
CA LEU A 97 18.08 -17.04 -3.48
C LEU A 97 17.35 -18.37 -3.31
N GLU A 98 16.08 -18.33 -2.90
CA GLU A 98 15.21 -19.49 -2.69
C GLU A 98 13.76 -19.12 -3.05
N LYS A 99 12.98 -20.10 -3.52
CA LYS A 99 11.58 -19.92 -3.87
C LYS A 99 10.79 -21.19 -3.59
N THR A 100 9.70 -21.05 -2.86
CA THR A 100 8.65 -22.06 -2.67
C THR A 100 7.40 -21.64 -3.45
N ASP A 101 6.29 -22.38 -3.28
CA ASP A 101 4.99 -21.96 -3.82
C ASP A 101 4.37 -20.80 -3.01
N ASP A 102 4.77 -20.62 -1.74
CA ASP A 102 4.19 -19.66 -0.79
C ASP A 102 5.06 -18.43 -0.52
N TRP A 103 6.40 -18.54 -0.63
CA TRP A 103 7.34 -17.47 -0.30
C TRP A 103 8.66 -17.52 -1.09
N GLU A 104 9.38 -16.39 -1.10
CA GLU A 104 10.71 -16.24 -1.71
C GLU A 104 11.72 -15.71 -0.68
N LEU A 105 12.95 -16.22 -0.68
CA LEU A 105 14.08 -15.54 -0.06
C LEU A 105 14.77 -14.67 -1.12
N ARG A 106 14.79 -13.35 -0.89
CA ARG A 106 15.42 -12.36 -1.76
C ARG A 106 16.59 -11.70 -1.05
N ARG A 107 17.73 -11.57 -1.74
CA ARG A 107 18.78 -10.63 -1.36
C ARG A 107 18.52 -9.32 -2.06
N TYR A 108 18.15 -8.29 -1.32
CA TYR A 108 18.09 -6.92 -1.82
C TYR A 108 19.49 -6.30 -1.77
N GLU A 109 19.82 -5.51 -2.79
CA GLU A 109 21.06 -4.74 -2.82
C GLU A 109 20.98 -3.48 -1.95
N ALA A 110 22.15 -2.91 -1.60
CA ALA A 110 22.22 -1.69 -0.82
C ALA A 110 21.52 -0.53 -1.56
N SER A 111 20.66 0.21 -0.86
CA SER A 111 19.78 1.22 -1.46
C SER A 111 19.50 2.38 -0.51
N LYS A 112 19.20 3.56 -1.07
CA LYS A 112 18.90 4.76 -0.30
C LYS A 112 17.41 5.08 -0.35
N TRP A 113 16.81 5.34 0.81
CA TRP A 113 15.37 5.51 0.99
C TRP A 113 15.02 6.86 1.62
N ILE A 114 13.83 7.34 1.27
CA ILE A 114 13.18 8.54 1.79
C ILE A 114 12.04 8.04 2.69
N SER A 115 12.11 8.36 3.99
CA SER A 115 11.26 7.80 5.05
C SER A 115 10.57 8.88 5.87
N SER A 116 9.28 8.70 6.18
CA SER A 116 8.51 9.54 7.10
C SER A 116 8.10 8.73 8.33
N ASN A 117 8.31 9.33 9.50
CA ASN A 117 7.68 8.97 10.76
C ASN A 117 7.33 10.29 11.47
N PRO A 118 6.07 10.75 11.41
CA PRO A 118 5.61 11.77 12.34
C PRO A 118 5.63 11.12 13.72
N LYS A 119 6.42 11.66 14.65
CA LYS A 119 6.79 11.10 15.99
C LYS A 119 5.62 10.82 16.97
N THR A 120 4.40 10.82 16.47
CA THR A 120 3.12 10.56 17.15
C THR A 120 2.24 9.62 16.30
N ALA A 121 2.82 8.85 15.39
CA ALA A 121 2.12 7.97 14.45
C ALA A 121 1.58 6.70 15.13
N VAL A 122 0.51 6.87 15.90
CA VAL A 122 -0.44 5.79 16.16
C VAL A 122 -0.93 5.25 14.82
N TYR A 123 -0.88 3.94 14.58
CA TYR A 123 -1.43 3.39 13.33
C TYR A 123 -2.91 3.74 13.18
N THR A 124 -3.19 4.60 12.21
CA THR A 124 -4.51 5.11 11.83
C THR A 124 -4.44 5.51 10.36
N ASP A 125 -5.57 5.49 9.66
CA ASP A 125 -5.67 6.01 8.28
C ASP A 125 -5.14 7.46 8.16
N VAL A 126 -5.23 8.23 9.25
CA VAL A 126 -4.72 9.60 9.35
C VAL A 126 -3.19 9.65 9.36
N SER A 127 -2.53 8.78 10.15
CA SER A 127 -1.06 8.73 10.19
C SER A 127 -0.48 8.15 8.91
N GLU A 128 -1.12 7.13 8.33
CA GLU A 128 -0.75 6.57 7.02
C GLU A 128 -0.87 7.63 5.91
N GLY A 129 -1.98 8.37 5.87
CA GLY A 129 -2.20 9.47 4.94
C GLY A 129 -1.21 10.62 5.09
N GLN A 130 -0.83 10.98 6.31
CA GLN A 130 0.19 12.02 6.57
C GLN A 130 1.58 11.56 6.13
N MET A 131 2.00 10.34 6.49
CA MET A 131 3.27 9.77 6.04
C MET A 131 3.35 9.76 4.52
N LEU A 132 2.30 9.27 3.85
CA LEU A 132 2.22 9.27 2.39
C LEU A 132 2.35 10.68 1.81
N GLN A 133 1.61 11.65 2.37
CA GLN A 133 1.67 13.06 1.96
C GLN A 133 3.08 13.65 2.11
N ASP A 134 3.79 13.35 3.20
CA ASP A 134 5.14 13.85 3.44
C ASP A 134 6.13 13.39 2.36
N LEU A 135 6.11 12.08 2.05
CA LEU A 135 6.95 11.49 0.99
C LEU A 135 6.63 12.10 -0.38
N PHE A 136 5.34 12.26 -0.71
CA PHE A 136 4.95 12.85 -1.99
C PHE A 136 5.25 14.34 -2.10
N LEU A 137 5.13 15.10 -1.01
CA LEU A 137 5.55 16.50 -0.99
C LEU A 137 7.06 16.62 -1.22
N TYR A 138 7.88 15.77 -0.60
CA TYR A 138 9.32 15.72 -0.85
C TYR A 138 9.63 15.52 -2.35
N LEU A 139 9.02 14.51 -2.99
CA LEU A 139 9.19 14.24 -4.43
C LEU A 139 8.67 15.37 -5.33
N LEU A 140 7.66 16.12 -4.90
CA LEU A 140 7.09 17.25 -5.64
C LEU A 140 7.86 18.57 -5.47
N GLY A 141 8.96 18.58 -4.70
CA GLY A 141 9.83 19.75 -4.49
C GLY A 141 9.88 20.30 -3.06
N ARG A 142 9.35 19.60 -2.06
CA ARG A 142 9.52 19.96 -0.63
C ARG A 142 10.86 19.44 -0.09
N ASN A 143 11.92 19.84 -0.78
CA ASN A 143 13.31 19.51 -0.54
C ASN A 143 14.17 20.77 -0.74
N ALA A 144 15.44 20.73 -0.31
CA ALA A 144 16.31 21.92 -0.25
C ALA A 144 16.41 22.67 -1.60
N ASP A 145 16.42 21.93 -2.71
CA ASP A 145 16.64 22.47 -4.06
C ASP A 145 15.33 22.77 -4.82
N ASN A 146 14.17 22.62 -4.18
CA ASN A 146 12.83 22.75 -4.79
C ASN A 146 12.64 21.88 -6.05
N THR A 147 13.36 20.77 -6.14
CA THR A 147 13.49 19.95 -7.34
C THR A 147 12.49 18.80 -7.34
N LYS A 148 11.86 18.53 -8.49
CA LYS A 148 10.95 17.39 -8.64
C LYS A 148 11.73 16.13 -8.93
N LEU A 149 11.41 15.06 -8.20
CA LEU A 149 12.00 13.74 -8.35
C LEU A 149 10.93 12.76 -8.87
N ASN A 150 11.37 11.73 -9.59
CA ASN A 150 10.49 10.64 -9.98
C ASN A 150 10.11 9.80 -8.75
N GLY A 151 8.88 9.30 -8.70
CA GLY A 151 8.51 8.30 -7.71
C GLY A 151 9.11 6.93 -8.04
N THR A 152 9.31 6.10 -7.02
CA THR A 152 9.75 4.70 -7.15
C THR A 152 8.65 3.77 -6.60
N THR A 153 8.87 2.45 -6.66
CA THR A 153 7.95 1.44 -6.11
C THR A 153 8.77 0.24 -5.62
N PRO A 154 8.36 -0.53 -4.60
CA PRO A 154 7.16 -0.36 -3.76
C PRO A 154 7.22 0.83 -2.81
N LEU A 155 6.05 1.22 -2.33
CA LEU A 155 5.92 1.94 -1.06
C LEU A 155 6.03 0.90 0.06
N VAL A 156 6.93 1.08 1.00
CA VAL A 156 7.24 0.10 2.04
C VAL A 156 7.00 0.70 3.41
N THR A 157 6.13 0.11 4.21
CA THR A 157 5.84 0.56 5.57
C THR A 157 6.33 -0.46 6.58
N LYS A 158 7.32 -0.06 7.39
CA LYS A 158 7.73 -0.84 8.57
C LYS A 158 6.62 -0.77 9.59
N ILE A 159 6.21 -1.92 10.13
CA ILE A 159 5.21 -2.05 11.18
C ILE A 159 5.87 -2.73 12.37
N ILE A 160 5.92 -2.03 13.50
CA ILE A 160 6.37 -2.54 14.79
C ILE A 160 5.10 -2.77 15.63
N PRO A 161 4.65 -4.03 15.82
CA PRO A 161 3.46 -4.32 16.59
C PRO A 161 3.54 -3.80 18.04
N GLY A 162 2.43 -3.32 18.57
CA GLY A 162 2.32 -2.95 19.97
C GLY A 162 2.43 -4.17 20.91
N PRO A 163 2.73 -3.96 22.21
CA PRO A 163 2.94 -5.06 23.17
C PRO A 163 1.68 -5.90 23.49
N THR A 164 0.50 -5.47 23.04
CA THR A 164 -0.75 -6.24 23.10
C THR A 164 -1.54 -6.06 21.80
N PRO A 165 -2.49 -6.95 21.46
CA PRO A 165 -3.32 -6.79 20.24
C PRO A 165 -4.14 -5.49 20.20
N ASP A 166 -4.49 -4.93 21.36
CA ASP A 166 -5.20 -3.64 21.48
C ASP A 166 -4.23 -2.44 21.54
N SER A 167 -2.91 -2.66 21.48
CA SER A 167 -1.90 -1.60 21.54
C SER A 167 -1.63 -1.01 20.16
N GLU A 168 -1.37 0.29 20.16
CA GLU A 168 -0.96 1.07 19.00
C GLU A 168 0.39 0.54 18.45
N SER A 169 0.52 0.43 17.13
CA SER A 169 1.76 0.05 16.44
C SER A 169 2.53 1.28 15.98
N ASP A 170 3.87 1.26 16.07
CA ASP A 170 4.74 2.31 15.54
C ASP A 170 5.15 1.98 14.09
N MET A 171 5.24 3.00 13.24
CA MET A 171 5.35 2.82 11.80
C MET A 171 6.27 3.82 11.12
N VAL A 172 7.01 3.34 10.12
CA VAL A 172 7.88 4.14 9.28
C VAL A 172 7.56 3.82 7.82
N MET A 173 6.93 4.76 7.12
CA MET A 173 6.67 4.63 5.69
C MET A 173 7.87 5.13 4.90
N SER A 174 8.29 4.36 3.90
CA SER A 174 9.49 4.62 3.12
C SER A 174 9.23 4.38 1.63
N MET A 175 9.90 5.16 0.80
CA MET A 175 9.99 4.96 -0.65
C MET A 175 11.47 5.01 -1.04
N MET A 176 11.88 4.23 -2.04
CA MET A 176 13.27 4.25 -2.49
C MET A 176 13.55 5.61 -3.18
N LEU A 177 14.71 6.22 -2.96
CA LEU A 177 15.10 7.36 -3.78
C LEU A 177 15.38 6.89 -5.22
N PRO A 178 15.15 7.71 -6.26
CA PRO A 178 15.61 7.42 -7.60
C PRO A 178 17.13 7.13 -7.62
N PRO A 179 17.61 6.03 -8.22
CA PRO A 179 19.03 5.65 -8.16
C PRO A 179 20.01 6.72 -8.66
N ASP A 180 19.58 7.54 -9.61
CA ASP A 180 20.32 8.70 -10.14
C ASP A 180 20.52 9.84 -9.13
N THR A 181 19.90 9.76 -7.93
CA THR A 181 20.06 10.73 -6.85
C THR A 181 20.88 10.21 -5.66
N TRP A 182 21.30 8.94 -5.66
CA TRP A 182 21.91 8.31 -4.47
C TRP A 182 23.28 8.89 -4.07
N ASP A 183 24.09 9.34 -5.05
CA ASP A 183 25.40 9.94 -4.80
C ASP A 183 25.30 11.32 -4.12
N ASN A 184 24.21 12.06 -4.36
CA ASN A 184 23.96 13.39 -3.80
C ASN A 184 22.46 13.59 -3.52
N PRO A 185 21.94 12.97 -2.44
CA PRO A 185 20.51 13.01 -2.14
C PRO A 185 20.08 14.40 -1.64
N ILE A 186 19.01 14.94 -2.23
CA ILE A 186 18.54 16.29 -1.87
C ILE A 186 17.93 16.26 -0.47
N ALA A 187 18.42 17.08 0.45
CA ALA A 187 17.94 17.09 1.83
C ALA A 187 16.44 17.46 1.93
N PRO A 188 15.65 16.76 2.77
CA PRO A 188 14.26 17.14 3.04
C PRO A 188 14.20 18.44 3.85
N THR A 189 13.14 19.22 3.65
CA THR A 189 12.87 20.44 4.45
C THR A 189 11.86 20.23 5.58
N ASP A 190 11.21 19.06 5.63
CA ASP A 190 10.33 18.67 6.75
C ASP A 190 11.10 17.83 7.77
N PRO A 191 11.12 18.18 9.06
CA PRO A 191 11.74 17.37 10.12
C PRO A 191 11.04 16.04 10.45
N THR A 192 9.85 15.73 9.93
CA THR A 192 9.26 14.37 9.98
C THR A 192 9.89 13.42 8.97
N VAL A 193 10.64 13.96 8.01
CA VAL A 193 11.16 13.27 6.84
C VAL A 193 12.67 13.10 6.95
N THR A 194 13.14 11.88 6.70
CA THR A 194 14.56 11.51 6.79
C THR A 194 15.00 10.72 5.57
N ILE A 195 16.31 10.71 5.33
CA ILE A 195 16.93 9.87 4.30
C ILE A 195 17.74 8.79 5.01
N GLN A 196 17.57 7.54 4.60
CA GLN A 196 18.13 6.36 5.25
C GLN A 196 18.90 5.52 4.24
N ASP A 197 20.08 5.05 4.64
CA ASP A 197 20.87 4.07 3.91
C ASP A 197 20.50 2.67 4.41
N ILE A 198 19.94 1.85 3.52
CA ILE A 198 19.56 0.46 3.79
C ILE A 198 20.66 -0.45 3.21
N PRO A 199 21.38 -1.23 4.02
CA PRO A 199 22.42 -2.13 3.52
C PRO A 199 21.81 -3.28 2.72
N ALA A 200 22.64 -3.98 1.95
CA ALA A 200 22.22 -5.22 1.30
C ALA A 200 21.70 -6.22 2.36
N THR A 201 20.48 -6.72 2.18
CA THR A 201 19.71 -7.42 3.21
C THR A 201 19.00 -8.63 2.63
N ASP A 202 19.05 -9.76 3.34
CA ASP A 202 18.27 -10.96 3.03
C ASP A 202 16.86 -10.83 3.65
N ILE A 203 15.83 -10.99 2.82
CA ILE A 203 14.42 -10.80 3.20
C ILE A 203 13.60 -11.98 2.69
N TYR A 204 12.81 -12.58 3.57
CA TYR A 204 11.75 -13.52 3.17
C TYR A 204 10.49 -12.74 2.78
N VAL A 205 9.87 -13.12 1.67
CA VAL A 205 8.75 -12.40 1.06
C VAL A 205 7.58 -13.34 0.78
N ARG A 206 6.41 -13.04 1.36
CA ARG A 206 5.11 -13.61 0.96
C ARG A 206 4.38 -12.60 0.08
N SER A 207 3.84 -13.05 -1.04
CA SER A 207 3.20 -12.19 -2.05
C SER A 207 1.73 -12.54 -2.21
N PHE A 208 0.85 -11.55 -2.35
CA PHE A 208 -0.60 -11.77 -2.39
C PHE A 208 -1.35 -10.71 -3.20
N ASP A 209 -2.40 -11.16 -3.90
CA ASP A 209 -3.24 -10.36 -4.80
C ASP A 209 -4.61 -10.08 -4.14
N ASP A 210 -4.74 -8.98 -3.39
CA ASP A 210 -6.04 -8.41 -2.97
C ASP A 210 -5.92 -6.91 -2.62
N HIS A 211 -7.04 -6.27 -2.27
CA HIS A 211 -7.11 -4.97 -1.59
C HIS A 211 -6.89 -5.12 -0.08
N ALA A 212 -5.71 -5.60 0.31
CA ALA A 212 -5.29 -5.71 1.70
C ALA A 212 -5.51 -4.42 2.52
N GLN A 213 -6.10 -4.59 3.70
CA GLN A 213 -6.06 -3.64 4.81
C GLN A 213 -5.04 -4.18 5.84
N GLN A 214 -4.98 -3.58 7.02
CA GLN A 214 -4.05 -4.00 8.08
C GLN A 214 -4.21 -5.48 8.45
N ALA A 215 -5.45 -5.98 8.52
CA ALA A 215 -5.73 -7.36 8.92
C ALA A 215 -5.09 -8.38 7.97
N GLU A 216 -5.22 -8.17 6.65
CA GLU A 216 -4.65 -9.05 5.65
C GLU A 216 -3.11 -9.02 5.64
N TYR A 217 -2.49 -7.87 5.97
CA TYR A 217 -1.05 -7.81 6.19
C TYR A 217 -0.61 -8.60 7.44
N MET A 218 -1.35 -8.50 8.55
CA MET A 218 -1.08 -9.28 9.77
C MET A 218 -1.27 -10.79 9.54
N ASP A 219 -2.32 -11.20 8.81
CA ASP A 219 -2.60 -12.60 8.49
C ASP A 219 -1.53 -13.20 7.56
N ASN A 220 -1.01 -12.42 6.60
CA ASN A 220 0.09 -12.86 5.73
C ASN A 220 1.44 -12.89 6.46
N PHE A 221 1.66 -11.98 7.42
CA PHE A 221 2.83 -12.02 8.33
C PHE A 221 2.80 -13.25 9.24
N ALA A 222 1.65 -13.59 9.81
CA ALA A 222 1.47 -14.78 10.63
C ALA A 222 1.76 -16.06 9.82
N GLN A 223 1.15 -16.20 8.63
CA GLN A 223 1.40 -17.35 7.74
C GLN A 223 2.87 -17.47 7.35
N LEU A 224 3.52 -16.38 6.92
CA LEU A 224 4.95 -16.40 6.59
C LEU A 224 5.81 -16.80 7.80
N SER A 225 5.50 -16.28 8.98
CA SER A 225 6.20 -16.61 10.23
C SER A 225 6.05 -18.09 10.61
N GLU A 226 4.85 -18.66 10.44
CA GLU A 226 4.57 -20.08 10.64
C GLU A 226 5.34 -20.96 9.65
N ASP A 227 5.33 -20.63 8.35
CA ASP A 227 6.03 -21.37 7.30
C ASP A 227 7.56 -21.38 7.52
N LEU A 228 8.14 -20.24 7.88
CA LEU A 228 9.56 -20.11 8.18
C LEU A 228 9.94 -20.89 9.46
N THR A 229 9.12 -20.79 10.51
CA THR A 229 9.33 -21.52 11.77
C THR A 229 9.25 -23.03 11.57
N ALA A 230 8.25 -23.51 10.82
CA ALA A 230 8.09 -24.92 10.47
C ALA A 230 9.26 -25.46 9.63
N SER A 231 9.86 -24.59 8.81
CA SER A 231 11.07 -24.87 8.01
C SER A 231 12.38 -24.78 8.81
N GLY A 232 12.34 -24.35 10.08
CA GLY A 232 13.52 -24.16 10.93
C GLY A 232 14.38 -22.94 10.54
N LEU A 233 13.80 -21.96 9.85
CA LEU A 233 14.48 -20.75 9.37
C LEU A 233 14.35 -19.61 10.40
N SER A 234 15.44 -18.86 10.59
CA SER A 234 15.50 -17.71 11.51
C SER A 234 15.24 -16.39 10.80
N PHE A 235 14.43 -15.54 11.43
CA PHE A 235 14.05 -14.19 10.98
C PHE A 235 13.83 -13.26 12.18
N ASP A 236 13.81 -11.96 11.93
CA ASP A 236 13.44 -10.93 12.91
C ASP A 236 11.91 -10.86 12.98
N ASP A 237 11.34 -11.22 14.13
CA ASP A 237 9.90 -11.22 14.41
C ASP A 237 9.44 -9.95 15.15
N THR A 238 10.35 -9.01 15.44
CA THR A 238 10.04 -7.77 16.18
C THR A 238 9.35 -6.72 15.33
N PHE A 239 9.41 -6.87 14.00
CA PHE A 239 8.70 -6.05 13.01
C PHE A 239 8.57 -6.79 11.69
N PHE A 240 7.69 -6.29 10.83
CA PHE A 240 7.64 -6.68 9.41
C PHE A 240 7.51 -5.44 8.53
N TYR A 241 7.64 -5.61 7.22
CA TYR A 241 7.25 -4.56 6.27
C TYR A 241 6.04 -4.97 5.44
N ALA A 242 5.10 -4.04 5.30
CA ALA A 242 4.04 -4.06 4.30
C ALA A 242 4.54 -3.34 3.04
N ALA A 243 4.66 -4.05 1.92
CA ALA A 243 5.13 -3.49 0.65
C ALA A 243 4.00 -3.45 -0.40
N LEU A 244 3.65 -2.24 -0.82
CA LEU A 244 2.61 -1.95 -1.80
C LEU A 244 3.22 -1.55 -3.15
N TYR A 245 2.96 -2.36 -4.17
CA TYR A 245 3.29 -2.04 -5.56
C TYR A 245 2.05 -1.44 -6.24
N GLU A 246 2.07 -0.13 -6.48
CA GLU A 246 0.96 0.59 -7.13
C GLU A 246 1.39 1.31 -8.41
N ARG A 247 0.75 0.95 -9.52
CA ARG A 247 1.03 1.51 -10.84
C ARG A 247 0.16 2.75 -11.08
N THR A 248 0.57 3.89 -10.53
CA THR A 248 -0.02 5.23 -10.79
C THR A 248 -1.53 5.34 -10.51
N TRP A 249 -1.93 5.40 -9.23
CA TRP A 249 -3.21 5.96 -8.74
C TRP A 249 -4.53 5.43 -9.34
N ARG A 250 -4.52 4.33 -10.12
CA ARG A 250 -5.69 3.80 -10.81
C ARG A 250 -6.06 2.42 -10.29
N ILE A 251 -7.35 2.31 -9.98
CA ILE A 251 -7.96 1.23 -9.18
C ILE A 251 -8.13 -0.03 -10.03
N SER A 252 -7.05 -0.77 -10.27
CA SER A 252 -7.12 -2.10 -10.89
C SER A 252 -5.95 -2.98 -10.44
N THR A 253 -6.23 -3.76 -9.39
CA THR A 253 -5.38 -4.72 -8.65
C THR A 253 -4.03 -4.19 -8.15
N ARG A 254 -3.90 -4.17 -6.82
CA ARG A 254 -2.64 -3.94 -6.10
C ARG A 254 -1.95 -5.28 -5.92
N TYR A 255 -0.65 -5.30 -6.14
CA TYR A 255 0.20 -6.44 -5.80
C TYR A 255 0.90 -6.07 -4.49
N GLN A 256 0.76 -6.92 -3.48
CA GLN A 256 1.15 -6.61 -2.12
C GLN A 256 2.02 -7.73 -1.56
N GLU A 257 2.98 -7.36 -0.72
CA GLU A 257 3.95 -8.29 -0.15
C GLU A 257 4.13 -8.02 1.36
N VAL A 258 4.31 -9.09 2.14
CA VAL A 258 4.86 -9.02 3.49
C VAL A 258 6.31 -9.44 3.45
N TRP A 259 7.16 -8.64 4.07
CA TRP A 259 8.61 -8.85 4.16
C TRP A 259 9.04 -9.02 5.62
N VAL A 260 9.84 -10.06 5.91
CA VAL A 260 10.54 -10.22 7.20
C VAL A 260 12.05 -10.39 6.97
N VAL A 261 12.85 -9.77 7.82
CA VAL A 261 14.32 -9.75 7.69
C VAL A 261 14.89 -11.08 8.17
N LYS A 262 15.85 -11.64 7.43
CA LYS A 262 16.58 -12.84 7.85
C LYS A 262 17.68 -12.49 8.86
N ASN A 263 17.81 -13.30 9.91
CA ASN A 263 18.89 -13.19 10.91
C ASN A 263 20.22 -13.78 10.41
#